data_AF-A0A0G0S1S7-F1
#
_entry.id   AF-A0A0G0S1S7-F1
#
_cell.length_a   1.000
_cell.length_b   1.000
_cell.length_c   1.000
_cell.angle_alpha   90.00
_cell.angle_beta   90.00
_cell.angle_gamma   90.00
#
_symmetry.space_group_name_H-M   'P 1'
#
loop_
_entity.id
_entity.type
_entity.pdbx_description
1 polymer ?
#
loop_
_entity_poly.entity_id
_entity_poly.type
_entity_poly.pdbx_seq_one_letter_code
_entity_poly.pdbx_strand_id
1 'polypeptide(L)'
;MEDARKEKKYSYGELEEITKIKSSFLTAIEKEDWQSLPSFPTVLGFIKSISSALDIDEKMTIAVLRRDYPPKKLNINPKPDISSKPAWNPKLTFILGIVSVAVVILGYLTFQYIKFTLPPKVDLVSPTEGQVVNGNSVLVFGSTDMDVKITVDNQPVLVDEEGKFSTDIEISSEATEVVIKAISRSGKETTIVRKISIQQI
;
A
#
# COMPACT_ATOMS: atom_id res chain seq x y z
N MET A 1 -22.73 -54.96 32.91
CA MET A 1 -23.40 -54.84 31.59
C MET A 1 -22.94 -55.93 30.65
N GLU A 2 -21.64 -56.15 30.51
CA GLU A 2 -21.09 -57.26 29.73
C GLU A 2 -21.68 -58.62 30.14
N ASP A 3 -21.68 -58.93 31.44
CA ASP A 3 -22.23 -60.19 31.95
C ASP A 3 -23.73 -60.34 31.63
N ALA A 4 -24.51 -59.28 31.84
CA ALA A 4 -25.94 -59.27 31.53
C ALA A 4 -26.23 -59.45 30.03
N ARG A 5 -25.38 -58.89 29.15
CA ARG A 5 -25.47 -59.11 27.70
C ARG A 5 -25.18 -60.58 27.36
N LYS A 6 -24.12 -61.15 27.94
CA LYS A 6 -23.73 -62.55 27.75
C LYS A 6 -24.80 -63.52 28.27
N GLU A 7 -25.42 -63.21 29.40
CA GLU A 7 -26.52 -63.99 30.00
C GLU A 7 -27.75 -64.03 29.09
N LYS A 8 -28.12 -62.89 28.49
CA LYS A 8 -29.17 -62.82 27.45
C LYS A 8 -28.72 -63.34 26.07
N LYS A 9 -27.45 -63.77 25.93
CA LYS A 9 -26.83 -64.28 24.70
C LYS A 9 -26.86 -63.29 23.52
N TYR A 10 -26.95 -61.99 23.79
CA TYR A 10 -26.93 -60.99 22.72
C TYR A 10 -25.51 -60.76 22.22
N SER A 11 -25.32 -60.84 20.92
CA SER A 11 -24.17 -60.28 20.22
C SER A 11 -24.20 -58.75 20.24
N TYR A 12 -23.06 -58.12 19.95
CA TYR A 12 -23.02 -56.66 19.82
C TYR A 12 -23.94 -56.16 18.69
N GLY A 13 -24.05 -56.90 17.58
CA GLY A 13 -24.91 -56.55 16.45
C GLY A 13 -26.40 -56.62 16.80
N GLU A 14 -26.83 -57.65 17.52
CA GLU A 14 -28.23 -57.76 17.99
C GLU A 14 -28.56 -56.64 18.99
N LEU A 15 -27.65 -56.34 19.92
CA LEU A 15 -27.87 -55.25 20.88
C LEU A 15 -27.85 -53.88 20.20
N GLU A 16 -27.05 -53.69 19.16
CA GLU A 16 -27.06 -52.52 18.30
C GLU A 16 -28.41 -52.39 17.56
N GLU A 17 -28.96 -53.48 17.04
CA GLU A 17 -30.26 -53.45 16.38
C GLU A 17 -31.39 -53.05 17.35
N ILE A 18 -31.35 -53.55 18.58
CA ILE A 18 -32.34 -53.26 19.62
C ILE A 18 -32.23 -51.81 20.12
N THR A 19 -31.02 -51.36 20.46
CA THR A 19 -30.79 -50.06 21.11
C THR A 19 -30.53 -48.92 20.12
N LYS A 20 -30.25 -49.24 18.85
CA LYS A 20 -29.76 -48.32 17.81
C LYS A 20 -28.43 -47.64 18.15
N ILE A 21 -27.66 -48.22 19.07
CA ILE A 21 -26.34 -47.75 19.47
C ILE A 21 -25.28 -48.57 18.73
N LYS A 22 -24.36 -47.91 18.02
CA LYS A 22 -23.30 -48.58 17.27
C LYS A 22 -22.52 -49.57 18.12
N SER A 23 -22.20 -50.76 17.59
CA SER A 23 -21.41 -51.80 18.25
C SER A 23 -20.07 -51.29 18.79
N SER A 24 -19.46 -50.30 18.11
CA SER A 24 -18.24 -49.63 18.58
C SER A 24 -18.43 -48.94 19.93
N PHE A 25 -19.57 -48.28 20.16
CA PHE A 25 -19.88 -47.64 21.43
C PHE A 25 -20.28 -48.66 22.50
N LEU A 26 -21.01 -49.72 22.14
CA LEU A 26 -21.31 -50.81 23.07
C LEU A 26 -20.03 -51.46 23.60
N THR A 27 -19.08 -51.73 22.70
CA THR A 27 -17.76 -52.27 23.05
C THR A 27 -16.98 -51.30 23.93
N ALA A 28 -16.98 -50.00 23.60
CA ALA A 28 -16.30 -48.97 24.38
C ALA A 28 -16.89 -48.83 25.79
N ILE A 29 -18.21 -48.95 25.95
CA ILE A 29 -18.88 -48.93 27.26
C ILE A 29 -18.46 -50.13 28.10
N GLU A 30 -18.48 -51.35 27.53
CA GLU A 30 -18.10 -52.57 28.27
C GLU A 30 -16.61 -52.58 28.66
N LYS A 31 -15.75 -51.96 27.86
CA LYS A 31 -14.30 -51.84 28.13
C LYS A 31 -13.89 -50.60 28.92
N GLU A 32 -14.86 -49.80 29.37
CA GLU A 32 -14.63 -48.52 30.06
C GLU A 32 -13.73 -47.54 29.27
N ASP A 33 -13.76 -47.61 27.93
CA ASP A 33 -13.02 -46.70 27.06
C ASP A 33 -13.81 -45.39 26.87
N TRP A 34 -13.74 -44.54 27.90
CA TRP A 34 -14.43 -43.24 27.94
C TRP A 34 -13.90 -42.23 26.91
N GLN A 35 -12.72 -42.45 26.31
CA GLN A 35 -12.15 -41.56 25.31
C GLN A 35 -12.85 -41.70 23.97
N SER A 36 -13.18 -42.94 23.59
CA SER A 36 -13.88 -43.28 22.34
C SER A 36 -15.38 -42.97 22.39
N LEU A 37 -15.90 -42.55 23.54
CA LEU A 37 -17.32 -42.25 23.74
C LEU A 37 -17.68 -40.78 23.51
N PRO A 38 -18.95 -40.49 23.12
CA PRO A 38 -19.46 -39.13 22.94
C PRO A 38 -19.58 -38.39 24.29
N SER A 39 -20.23 -37.21 24.29
CA SER A 39 -20.41 -36.42 25.52
C SER A 39 -21.20 -37.18 26.59
N PHE A 40 -20.98 -36.82 27.86
CA PHE A 40 -21.62 -37.46 29.01
C PHE A 40 -23.16 -37.59 28.90
N PRO A 41 -23.92 -36.56 28.45
CA PRO A 41 -25.37 -36.69 28.27
C PRO A 41 -25.76 -37.79 27.28
N THR A 42 -24.98 -37.97 26.20
CA THR A 42 -25.22 -39.03 25.22
C THR A 42 -24.90 -40.40 25.79
N VAL A 43 -23.78 -40.53 26.51
CA VAL A 43 -23.41 -41.78 27.19
C VAL A 43 -24.44 -42.16 28.25
N LEU A 44 -24.96 -41.17 29.00
CA LEU A 44 -26.06 -41.39 29.94
C LEU A 44 -27.31 -41.95 29.24
N GLY A 45 -27.65 -41.41 28.06
CA GLY A 45 -28.73 -41.95 27.22
C GLY A 45 -28.48 -43.39 26.77
N PHE A 46 -27.23 -43.70 26.38
CA PHE A 46 -26.83 -45.06 26.00
C PHE A 46 -27.01 -46.04 27.15
N ILE A 47 -26.50 -45.71 28.34
CA ILE A 47 -26.63 -46.56 29.53
C ILE A 47 -28.09 -46.82 29.87
N LYS A 48 -28.97 -45.82 29.79
CA LYS A 48 -30.42 -46.01 30.01
C LYS A 48 -31.03 -46.99 29.01
N SER A 49 -30.74 -46.80 27.72
CA SER A 49 -31.26 -47.67 26.65
C SER A 49 -30.76 -49.11 26.77
N ILE A 50 -29.47 -49.30 27.09
CA ILE A 50 -28.87 -50.62 27.30
C ILE A 50 -29.46 -51.29 28.54
N SER A 51 -29.59 -50.56 29.66
CA SER A 51 -30.18 -51.11 30.89
C SER A 51 -31.61 -51.58 30.68
N SER A 52 -32.41 -50.82 29.93
CA SER A 52 -33.77 -51.21 29.55
C SER A 52 -33.79 -52.45 28.64
N ALA A 53 -32.92 -52.53 27.62
CA ALA A 53 -32.86 -53.69 26.73
C ALA A 53 -32.37 -54.97 27.45
N LEU A 54 -31.48 -54.82 28.42
CA LEU A 54 -30.94 -55.92 29.21
C LEU A 54 -31.76 -56.24 30.46
N ASP A 55 -32.84 -55.50 30.74
CA ASP A 55 -33.70 -55.66 31.93
C ASP A 55 -32.91 -55.67 33.24
N ILE A 56 -31.97 -54.72 33.37
CA ILE A 56 -31.13 -54.53 34.56
C ILE A 56 -31.45 -53.18 35.20
N ASP A 57 -31.16 -53.04 36.50
CA ASP A 57 -31.49 -51.83 37.25
C ASP A 57 -30.82 -50.58 36.66
N GLU A 58 -31.64 -49.70 36.07
CA GLU A 58 -31.23 -48.42 35.52
C GLU A 58 -30.59 -47.53 36.59
N LYS A 59 -31.11 -47.56 37.83
CA LYS A 59 -30.62 -46.69 38.90
C LYS A 59 -29.21 -47.09 39.32
N MET A 60 -28.97 -48.38 39.50
CA MET A 60 -27.63 -48.90 39.82
C MET A 60 -26.63 -48.65 38.68
N THR A 61 -27.02 -48.92 37.43
CA THR A 61 -26.13 -48.74 36.28
C THR A 61 -25.76 -47.27 36.03
N ILE A 62 -26.68 -46.33 36.24
CA ILE A 62 -26.37 -44.89 36.21
C ILE A 62 -25.42 -44.50 37.35
N ALA A 63 -25.58 -45.09 38.54
CA ALA A 63 -24.68 -44.83 39.67
C ALA A 63 -23.25 -45.30 39.37
N VAL A 64 -23.09 -46.48 38.76
CA VAL A 64 -21.80 -46.98 38.27
C VAL A 64 -21.22 -46.03 37.23
N LEU A 65 -22.00 -45.63 36.21
CA LEU A 65 -21.54 -44.68 35.20
C LEU A 65 -21.02 -43.38 35.81
N ARG A 66 -21.75 -42.79 36.77
CA ARG A 66 -21.33 -41.53 37.40
C ARG A 66 -20.06 -41.67 38.24
N ARG A 67 -19.80 -42.86 38.78
CA ARG A 67 -18.59 -43.17 39.54
C ARG A 67 -17.37 -43.29 38.62
N ASP A 68 -17.52 -43.99 37.50
CA ASP A 68 -16.41 -44.42 36.66
C ASP A 68 -16.12 -43.46 35.49
N TYR A 69 -17.11 -42.66 35.07
CA TYR A 69 -16.95 -41.70 33.98
C TYR A 69 -16.10 -40.50 34.41
N PRO A 70 -14.92 -40.26 33.79
CA PRO A 70 -14.05 -39.15 34.15
C PRO A 70 -14.67 -37.80 33.77
N PRO A 71 -14.47 -36.73 34.55
CA PRO A 71 -15.00 -35.42 34.21
C PRO A 71 -14.37 -34.89 32.91
N LYS A 72 -15.13 -34.96 31.80
CA LYS A 72 -14.73 -34.40 30.50
C LYS A 72 -15.13 -32.91 30.47
N LYS A 73 -14.14 -32.02 30.32
CA LYS A 73 -14.41 -30.59 30.10
C LYS A 73 -15.11 -30.42 28.75
N LEU A 74 -16.41 -30.12 28.78
CA LEU A 74 -17.14 -29.74 27.58
C LEU A 74 -16.74 -28.31 27.23
N ASN A 75 -16.16 -28.10 26.05
CA ASN A 75 -15.99 -26.76 25.51
C ASN A 75 -17.37 -26.29 25.04
N ILE A 76 -18.14 -25.68 25.95
CA ILE A 76 -19.51 -25.17 25.67
C ILE A 76 -19.46 -24.00 24.69
N ASN A 77 -18.29 -23.37 24.52
CA ASN A 77 -18.08 -22.28 23.59
C ASN A 77 -17.25 -22.78 22.39
N PRO A 78 -17.83 -22.98 21.19
CA PRO A 78 -17.01 -23.01 20.00
C PRO A 78 -16.23 -21.70 19.98
N LYS A 79 -14.89 -21.77 19.95
CA LYS A 79 -14.10 -20.56 19.66
C LYS A 79 -14.58 -20.09 18.30
N PRO A 80 -15.11 -18.86 18.17
CA PRO A 80 -15.50 -18.37 16.86
C PRO A 80 -14.26 -18.50 15.99
N ASP A 81 -14.37 -19.22 14.88
CA ASP A 81 -13.35 -19.23 13.84
C ASP A 81 -13.41 -17.88 13.13
N ILE A 82 -12.98 -16.84 13.85
CA ILE A 82 -12.78 -15.50 13.33
C ILE A 82 -11.50 -15.57 12.50
N SER A 83 -11.60 -16.20 11.35
CA SER A 83 -10.74 -15.84 10.23
C SER A 83 -11.01 -14.36 9.97
N SER A 84 -10.11 -13.51 10.46
CA SER A 84 -10.18 -12.06 10.26
C SER A 84 -9.92 -11.77 8.80
N LYS A 85 -10.93 -11.92 7.95
CA LYS A 85 -10.87 -11.44 6.58
C LYS A 85 -10.74 -9.92 6.67
N PRO A 86 -9.79 -9.29 5.97
CA PRO A 86 -9.65 -7.85 5.99
C PRO A 86 -10.96 -7.23 5.51
N ALA A 87 -11.67 -6.57 6.43
CA ALA A 87 -12.90 -5.87 6.11
C ALA A 87 -12.53 -4.51 5.52
N TRP A 88 -13.02 -4.23 4.32
CA TRP A 88 -12.89 -2.92 3.69
C TRP A 88 -13.50 -1.86 4.63
N ASN A 89 -12.71 -0.85 5.01
CA ASN A 89 -13.18 0.26 5.82
C ASN A 89 -13.44 1.49 4.91
N PRO A 90 -14.70 1.81 4.58
CA PRO A 90 -15.02 2.90 3.66
C PRO A 90 -14.49 4.26 4.10
N LYS A 91 -14.37 4.47 5.42
CA LYS A 91 -13.81 5.73 5.97
C LYS A 91 -12.33 5.88 5.64
N LEU A 92 -11.57 4.78 5.69
CA LEU A 92 -10.14 4.79 5.39
C LEU A 92 -9.90 5.01 3.89
N THR A 93 -10.70 4.39 3.01
CA THR A 93 -10.58 4.61 1.57
C THR A 93 -10.96 6.03 1.16
N PHE A 94 -11.94 6.63 1.84
CA PHE A 94 -12.30 8.03 1.64
C PHE A 94 -11.18 8.98 2.08
N ILE A 95 -10.60 8.78 3.28
CA ILE A 95 -9.45 9.56 3.76
C ILE A 95 -8.26 9.41 2.80
N LEU A 96 -7.97 8.17 2.37
CA LEU A 96 -6.88 7.90 1.43
C LEU A 96 -7.09 8.63 0.09
N GLY A 97 -8.33 8.69 -0.39
CA GLY A 97 -8.70 9.46 -1.58
C GLY A 97 -8.42 10.96 -1.42
N ILE A 98 -8.85 11.56 -0.30
CA ILE A 98 -8.60 12.98 -0.01
C ILE A 98 -7.09 13.26 0.08
N VAL A 99 -6.34 12.41 0.80
CA VAL A 99 -4.89 12.55 0.94
C VAL A 99 -4.20 12.42 -0.42
N SER A 100 -4.64 11.47 -1.26
CA SER A 100 -4.11 11.33 -2.61
C SER A 100 -4.32 12.59 -3.46
N VAL A 101 -5.53 13.15 -3.44
CA VAL A 101 -5.83 14.41 -4.15
C VAL A 101 -4.97 15.56 -3.61
N ALA A 102 -4.83 15.69 -2.30
CA ALA A 102 -4.00 16.71 -1.68
C ALA A 102 -2.52 16.58 -2.08
N VAL A 103 -1.99 15.35 -2.13
CA VAL A 103 -0.61 15.07 -2.58
C VAL A 103 -0.42 15.46 -4.04
N VAL A 104 -1.37 15.15 -4.93
CA VAL A 104 -1.31 15.55 -6.34
C VAL A 104 -1.30 17.07 -6.49
N ILE A 105 -2.17 17.77 -5.77
CA ILE A 105 -2.23 19.24 -5.78
C ILE A 105 -0.91 19.83 -5.26
N LEU A 106 -0.42 19.38 -4.11
CA LEU A 106 0.84 19.86 -3.52
C LEU A 106 2.04 19.57 -4.42
N GLY A 107 2.09 18.40 -5.05
CA GLY A 107 3.12 18.04 -6.02
C GLY A 107 3.10 18.97 -7.23
N TYR A 108 1.92 19.23 -7.79
CA TYR A 108 1.75 20.16 -8.91
C TYR A 108 2.19 21.59 -8.54
N LEU A 109 1.74 22.10 -7.38
CA LEU A 109 2.11 23.44 -6.93
C LEU A 109 3.62 23.57 -6.68
N THR A 110 4.25 22.54 -6.11
CA THR A 110 5.69 22.52 -5.88
C THR A 110 6.46 22.51 -7.20
N PHE A 111 6.04 21.69 -8.16
CA PHE A 111 6.62 21.66 -9.49
C PHE A 111 6.50 23.01 -10.20
N GLN A 112 5.32 23.64 -10.13
CA GLN A 112 5.07 24.95 -10.72
C GLN A 112 5.92 26.04 -10.07
N TYR A 113 6.06 26.01 -8.74
CA TYR A 113 6.89 26.94 -8.00
C TYR A 113 8.37 26.81 -8.37
N ILE A 114 8.88 25.58 -8.50
CA ILE A 114 10.26 25.34 -8.95
C ILE A 114 10.46 25.91 -10.36
N LYS A 115 9.55 25.63 -11.30
CA LYS A 115 9.64 26.18 -12.66
C LYS A 115 9.67 27.71 -12.68
N PHE A 116 8.85 28.35 -11.85
CA PHE A 116 8.79 29.81 -11.76
C PHE A 116 10.06 30.44 -11.16
N THR A 117 10.79 29.68 -10.33
CA THR A 117 12.00 30.17 -9.64
C THR A 117 13.31 29.82 -10.35
N LEU A 118 13.25 29.13 -11.49
CA LEU A 118 14.41 28.89 -12.34
C LEU A 118 14.83 30.17 -13.08
N PRO A 119 16.15 30.39 -13.27
CA PRO A 119 16.64 31.44 -14.13
C PRO A 119 16.19 31.25 -15.59
N PRO A 120 16.00 32.34 -16.35
CA PRO A 120 15.61 32.25 -17.76
C PRO A 120 16.72 31.61 -18.59
N LYS A 121 16.35 30.78 -19.57
CA LYS A 121 17.32 30.22 -20.52
C LYS A 121 17.59 31.24 -21.62
N VAL A 122 18.86 31.44 -21.94
CA VAL A 122 19.30 32.33 -23.02
C VAL A 122 20.26 31.56 -23.91
N ASP A 123 19.86 31.37 -25.16
CA ASP A 123 20.68 30.76 -26.20
C ASP A 123 21.26 31.89 -27.06
N LEU A 124 22.49 32.31 -26.74
CA LEU A 124 23.20 33.37 -27.43
C LEU A 124 23.91 32.82 -28.67
N VAL A 125 23.60 33.35 -29.85
CA VAL A 125 24.19 32.94 -31.13
C VAL A 125 25.39 33.82 -31.49
N SER A 126 25.26 35.13 -31.32
CA SER A 126 26.33 36.11 -31.54
C SER A 126 26.32 37.16 -30.43
N PRO A 127 27.49 37.61 -29.94
CA PRO A 127 28.81 37.21 -30.38
C PRO A 127 29.21 35.81 -29.90
N THR A 128 29.98 35.10 -30.71
CA THR A 128 30.64 33.86 -30.28
C THR A 128 31.80 34.18 -29.35
N GLU A 129 32.19 33.23 -28.50
CA GLU A 129 33.33 33.43 -27.60
C GLU A 129 34.61 33.75 -28.38
N GLY A 130 35.26 34.87 -28.06
CA GLY A 130 36.48 35.33 -28.74
C GLY A 130 36.26 35.87 -30.15
N GLN A 131 35.03 36.24 -30.52
CA GLN A 131 34.74 36.78 -31.85
C GLN A 131 35.58 38.03 -32.15
N VAL A 132 36.18 38.05 -33.34
CA VAL A 132 36.89 39.21 -33.86
C VAL A 132 35.89 40.16 -34.50
N VAL A 133 35.89 41.41 -34.03
CA VAL A 133 34.98 42.47 -34.45
C VAL A 133 35.71 43.41 -35.41
N ASN A 134 35.15 43.59 -36.60
CA ASN A 134 35.64 44.52 -37.60
C ASN A 134 34.78 45.78 -37.56
N GLY A 135 35.34 46.90 -37.10
CA GLY A 135 34.63 48.18 -36.96
C GLY A 135 34.28 48.54 -35.52
N ASN A 136 33.24 49.34 -35.35
CA ASN A 136 32.83 49.95 -34.08
C ASN A 136 31.48 49.42 -33.56
N SER A 137 30.96 48.32 -34.10
CA SER A 137 29.70 47.72 -33.64
C SER A 137 29.73 46.19 -33.72
N VAL A 138 28.91 45.55 -32.89
CA VAL A 138 28.67 44.09 -32.89
C VAL A 138 27.20 43.80 -32.89
N LEU A 139 26.80 42.91 -33.80
CA LEU A 139 25.48 42.32 -33.81
C LEU A 139 25.37 41.27 -32.69
N VAL A 140 24.52 41.56 -31.72
CA VAL A 140 24.17 40.69 -30.60
C VAL A 140 22.79 40.11 -30.85
N PHE A 141 22.70 38.80 -31.03
CA PHE A 141 21.42 38.13 -31.27
C PHE A 141 21.38 36.71 -30.72
N GLY A 142 20.16 36.28 -30.38
CA GLY A 142 19.91 34.97 -29.79
C GLY A 142 18.43 34.76 -29.53
N SER A 143 18.12 33.77 -28.70
CA SER A 143 16.76 33.44 -28.28
C SER A 143 16.64 33.21 -26.77
N THR A 144 15.48 33.53 -26.23
CA THR A 144 15.09 33.35 -24.82
C THR A 144 13.58 33.11 -24.73
N ASP A 145 13.02 33.06 -23.53
CA ASP A 145 11.57 32.98 -23.33
C ASP A 145 10.90 34.36 -23.57
N MET A 146 9.68 34.39 -24.11
CA MET A 146 8.98 35.62 -24.54
C MET A 146 8.83 36.70 -23.44
N ASP A 147 8.74 36.30 -22.17
CA ASP A 147 8.52 37.19 -21.03
C ASP A 147 9.82 37.66 -20.35
N VAL A 148 10.97 37.49 -21.00
CA VAL A 148 12.30 37.81 -20.44
C VAL A 148 12.75 39.19 -20.89
N LYS A 149 13.23 39.99 -19.94
CA LYS A 149 13.88 41.27 -20.22
C LYS A 149 15.35 41.03 -20.50
N ILE A 150 15.81 41.38 -21.69
CA ILE A 150 17.23 41.34 -22.07
C ILE A 150 17.83 42.74 -21.97
N THR A 151 19.02 42.81 -21.40
CA THR A 151 19.90 43.98 -21.50
C THR A 151 21.26 43.55 -22.02
N VAL A 152 21.82 44.30 -22.96
CA VAL A 152 23.18 44.12 -23.48
C VAL A 152 23.97 45.37 -23.12
N ASP A 153 25.04 45.22 -22.35
CA ASP A 153 25.83 46.35 -21.81
C ASP A 153 24.96 47.46 -21.18
N ASN A 154 24.01 47.02 -20.33
CA ASN A 154 22.99 47.84 -19.68
C ASN A 154 21.98 48.54 -20.60
N GLN A 155 22.00 48.29 -21.91
CA GLN A 155 20.99 48.78 -22.84
C GLN A 155 19.87 47.74 -23.03
N PRO A 156 18.58 48.12 -22.86
CA PRO A 156 17.47 47.19 -23.01
C PRO A 156 17.25 46.80 -24.48
N VAL A 157 17.02 45.51 -24.72
CA VAL A 157 16.74 44.94 -26.05
C VAL A 157 15.34 44.34 -26.05
N LEU A 158 14.57 44.61 -27.10
CA LEU A 158 13.25 44.02 -27.28
C LEU A 158 13.38 42.55 -27.71
N VAL A 159 12.58 41.71 -27.08
CA VAL A 159 12.37 40.31 -27.45
C VAL A 159 11.06 40.26 -28.25
N ASP A 160 11.07 39.58 -29.39
CA ASP A 160 9.89 39.39 -30.23
C ASP A 160 8.96 38.26 -29.73
N GLU A 161 7.82 38.08 -30.39
CA GLU A 161 6.83 37.05 -30.06
C GLU A 161 7.37 35.62 -30.27
N GLU A 162 8.45 35.45 -31.04
CA GLU A 162 9.15 34.19 -31.22
C GLU A 162 10.26 33.97 -30.17
N GLY A 163 10.44 34.89 -29.22
CA GLY A 163 11.47 34.82 -28.18
C GLY A 163 12.87 35.19 -28.68
N LYS A 164 13.00 35.79 -29.87
CA LYS A 164 14.30 36.21 -30.42
C LYS A 164 14.57 37.67 -30.07
N PHE A 165 15.86 37.97 -29.95
CA PHE A 165 16.33 39.34 -29.77
C PHE A 165 17.51 39.58 -30.72
N SER A 166 17.62 40.82 -31.18
CA SER A 166 18.71 41.26 -32.05
C SER A 166 18.94 42.75 -31.84
N THR A 167 20.18 43.15 -31.63
CA THR A 167 20.59 44.56 -31.55
C THR A 167 22.03 44.70 -32.03
N ASP A 168 22.33 45.84 -32.67
CA ASP A 168 23.72 46.26 -32.88
C ASP A 168 24.14 47.13 -31.69
N ILE A 169 25.24 46.76 -31.04
CA ILE A 169 25.83 47.54 -29.94
C ILE A 169 27.08 48.22 -30.45
N GLU A 170 27.18 49.52 -30.23
CA GLU A 170 28.42 50.27 -30.49
C GLU A 170 29.49 49.90 -29.46
N ILE A 171 30.67 49.55 -29.95
CA ILE A 171 31.79 49.05 -29.17
C ILE A 171 32.88 50.11 -29.13
N SER A 172 33.30 50.48 -27.92
CA SER A 172 34.45 51.37 -27.75
C SER A 172 35.75 50.64 -28.09
N SER A 173 36.79 51.37 -28.53
CA SER A 173 38.09 50.80 -28.87
C SER A 173 38.79 50.05 -27.72
N GLU A 174 38.31 50.20 -26.48
CA GLU A 174 38.85 49.58 -25.27
C GLU A 174 37.98 48.42 -24.75
N ALA A 175 36.82 48.17 -25.36
CA ALA A 175 35.92 47.10 -24.93
C ALA A 175 36.52 45.72 -25.26
N THR A 176 36.45 44.81 -24.29
CA THR A 176 37.00 43.44 -24.40
C THR A 176 35.94 42.36 -24.18
N GLU A 177 34.76 42.76 -23.75
CA GLU A 177 33.64 41.86 -23.50
C GLU A 177 32.31 42.54 -23.77
N VAL A 178 31.30 41.72 -24.02
CA VAL A 178 29.89 42.10 -24.13
C VAL A 178 29.13 41.35 -23.05
N VAL A 179 28.37 42.06 -22.23
CA VAL A 179 27.61 41.50 -21.10
C VAL A 179 26.14 41.45 -21.46
N ILE A 180 25.60 40.24 -21.56
CA ILE A 180 24.18 39.98 -21.80
C ILE A 180 23.56 39.54 -20.48
N LYS A 181 22.60 40.31 -19.98
CA LYS A 181 21.82 39.97 -18.79
C LYS A 181 20.36 39.74 -19.18
N ALA A 182 19.82 38.62 -18.73
CA ALA A 182 18.43 38.24 -18.90
C ALA A 182 17.74 38.17 -17.55
N ILE A 183 16.58 38.82 -17.43
CA ILE A 183 15.82 38.90 -16.19
C ILE A 183 14.41 38.39 -16.46
N SER A 184 14.02 37.30 -15.79
CA SER A 184 12.65 36.75 -15.88
C SER A 184 11.65 37.66 -15.17
N ARG A 185 10.36 37.45 -15.44
CA ARG A 185 9.26 38.11 -14.71
C ARG A 185 9.30 37.87 -13.19
N SER A 186 9.87 36.76 -12.75
CA SER A 186 10.06 36.42 -11.32
C SER A 186 11.28 37.07 -10.69
N GLY A 187 12.05 37.86 -11.46
CA GLY A 187 13.25 38.55 -11.00
C GLY A 187 14.49 37.64 -10.93
N LYS A 188 14.47 36.47 -11.58
CA LYS A 188 15.64 35.60 -11.68
C LYS A 188 16.51 36.03 -12.83
N GLU A 189 17.82 36.04 -12.61
CA GLU A 189 18.78 36.57 -13.57
C GLU A 189 19.68 35.46 -14.13
N THR A 190 19.97 35.57 -15.43
CA THR A 190 21.02 34.83 -16.13
C THR A 190 21.96 35.85 -16.76
N THR A 191 23.25 35.78 -16.45
CA THR A 191 24.27 36.65 -17.03
C THR A 191 25.21 35.83 -17.89
N ILE A 192 25.37 36.23 -19.15
CA ILE A 192 26.31 35.66 -20.11
C ILE A 192 27.31 36.76 -20.47
N VAL A 193 28.60 36.45 -20.33
CA VAL A 193 29.68 37.35 -20.74
C VAL A 193 30.38 36.71 -21.94
N ARG A 194 30.56 37.48 -23.01
CA ARG A 194 31.28 37.06 -24.21
C ARG A 194 32.49 37.94 -24.41
N LYS A 195 33.68 37.33 -24.43
CA LYS A 195 34.89 38.07 -24.79
C LYS A 195 34.93 38.31 -26.28
N ILE A 196 35.37 39.49 -26.67
CA ILE A 196 35.52 39.91 -28.06
C ILE A 196 36.93 40.49 -28.27
N SER A 197 37.40 40.45 -29.51
CA SER A 197 38.68 41.07 -29.90
C SER A 197 38.45 42.06 -31.02
N ILE A 198 38.89 43.31 -30.83
CA ILE A 198 38.70 44.35 -31.84
C ILE A 198 39.88 44.32 -32.80
N GLN A 199 39.61 44.21 -34.09
CA GLN A 199 40.64 44.34 -35.12
C GLN A 199 40.66 45.80 -35.60
N GLN A 200 41.71 46.54 -35.22
CA GLN A 200 41.91 47.91 -35.72
C GLN A 200 42.37 47.85 -37.18
N ILE A 201 41.66 48.57 -38.05
CA ILE A 201 42.05 48.81 -39.45
C ILE A 201 42.94 50.06 -39.50
#